data_AF-K1RK02-F1
#
_entry.id   AF-K1RK02-F1
#
_cell.length_a   1.000
_cell.length_b   1.000
_cell.length_c   1.000
_cell.angle_alpha   90.00
_cell.angle_beta   90.00
_cell.angle_gamma   90.00
#
_symmetry.space_group_name_H-M   'P 1'
#
loop_
_entity.id
_entity.type
_entity.pdbx_description
1 polymer ?
#
loop_
_entity_poly.entity_id
_entity_poly.type
_entity_poly.pdbx_seq_one_letter_code
_entity_poly.pdbx_strand_id
1 'polypeptide(L)'
;MTELTGKEAKTIHRLLEVEWDEHDRPAFKRNIRNPLECEALILDELSMVDISLFASLLNALPLGCRLIMLGDSDQLPPVGAGNVLHDLIESRLLPVVELKEVFRQSMGSLIVTNAHRIVNGEKIVTDRKDGDFFLMERQTPALAAKTIAELYAERLPRAYSYSPLRDIQVLCPSKKGEAGTVNLNKILQSLVNPPSDNKNELNSGFRLFREGDKVMQIKNNYDIHWDSDKESGEGIF
;
A
#
# COMPACT_ATOMS: atom_id res chain seq x y z
N MET A 1 -4.00 -1.43 11.48
CA MET A 1 -5.06 -1.88 12.41
C MET A 1 -4.54 -2.44 13.74
N THR A 2 -3.77 -3.54 13.78
CA THR A 2 -3.33 -4.16 15.06
C THR A 2 -2.65 -3.19 16.03
N GLU A 3 -1.72 -2.37 15.53
CA GLU A 3 -0.98 -1.39 16.33
C GLU A 3 -1.87 -0.31 16.95
N LEU A 4 -2.93 0.10 16.24
CA LEU A 4 -3.84 1.15 16.67
C LEU A 4 -4.92 0.63 17.63
N THR A 5 -5.38 -0.60 17.44
CA THR A 5 -6.50 -1.18 18.21
C THR A 5 -6.04 -2.06 19.37
N GLY A 6 -4.78 -2.50 19.38
CA GLY A 6 -4.28 -3.51 20.31
C GLY A 6 -4.94 -4.88 20.14
N LYS A 7 -5.64 -5.12 19.03
CA LYS A 7 -6.33 -6.37 18.69
C LYS A 7 -5.75 -6.96 17.42
N GLU A 8 -5.66 -8.29 17.33
CA GLU A 8 -5.17 -8.98 16.14
C GLU A 8 -6.02 -8.59 14.91
N ALA A 9 -5.37 -8.03 13.88
CA ALA A 9 -5.97 -7.79 12.57
C ALA A 9 -5.36 -8.74 11.54
N LYS A 10 -6.20 -9.22 10.62
CA LYS A 10 -5.82 -10.13 9.53
C LYS A 10 -6.24 -9.54 8.20
N THR A 11 -5.55 -9.92 7.13
CA THR A 11 -6.07 -9.70 5.77
C THR A 11 -7.35 -10.51 5.59
N ILE A 12 -8.24 -10.07 4.67
CA ILE A 12 -9.49 -10.80 4.40
C ILE A 12 -9.19 -12.25 4.01
N HIS A 13 -8.19 -12.48 3.15
CA HIS A 13 -7.78 -13.81 2.73
C HIS A 13 -7.37 -14.73 3.88
N ARG A 14 -6.61 -14.21 4.86
CA ARG A 14 -6.21 -14.97 6.04
C ARG A 14 -7.37 -15.18 7.01
N LEU A 15 -8.24 -14.18 7.16
CA LEU A 15 -9.46 -14.29 7.95
C LEU A 15 -10.39 -15.37 7.39
N LEU A 16 -10.49 -15.48 6.07
CA LEU A 16 -11.32 -16.46 5.37
C LEU A 16 -10.68 -17.84 5.22
N GLU A 17 -9.45 -18.04 5.73
CA GLU A 17 -8.68 -19.28 5.60
C GLU A 17 -8.60 -19.72 4.12
N VAL A 18 -7.94 -18.90 3.29
CA VAL A 18 -7.74 -19.22 1.86
C VAL A 18 -6.86 -20.45 1.68
N GLU A 19 -7.34 -21.39 0.89
CA GLU A 19 -6.64 -22.59 0.44
C GLU A 19 -6.65 -22.64 -1.10
N TRP A 20 -5.78 -23.45 -1.70
CA TRP A 20 -5.76 -23.67 -3.14
C TRP A 20 -6.37 -25.04 -3.44
N ASP A 21 -7.36 -25.09 -4.33
CA ASP A 21 -7.96 -26.35 -4.75
C ASP A 21 -7.06 -27.13 -5.73
N GLU A 22 -7.46 -28.35 -6.09
CA GLU A 22 -6.72 -29.22 -7.02
C GLU A 22 -6.47 -28.59 -8.41
N HIS A 23 -7.15 -27.48 -8.74
CA HIS A 23 -7.03 -26.75 -10.00
C HIS A 23 -6.33 -25.39 -9.83
N ASP A 24 -5.64 -25.18 -8.70
CA ASP A 24 -4.93 -23.95 -8.36
C ASP A 24 -5.87 -22.73 -8.31
N ARG A 25 -7.11 -22.94 -7.85
CA ARG A 25 -8.07 -21.86 -7.61
C ARG A 25 -8.19 -21.57 -6.12
N PRO A 26 -8.25 -20.29 -5.71
CA PRO A 26 -8.44 -19.95 -4.32
C PRO A 26 -9.84 -20.37 -3.84
N ALA A 27 -9.88 -21.15 -2.77
CA ALA A 27 -11.08 -21.58 -2.08
C ALA A 27 -11.05 -21.07 -0.64
N PHE A 28 -12.16 -20.52 -0.16
CA PHE A 28 -12.27 -20.05 1.23
C PHE A 28 -12.93 -21.11 2.11
N LYS A 29 -12.21 -21.53 3.14
CA LYS A 29 -12.73 -22.50 4.11
C LYS A 29 -13.79 -21.89 5.04
N ARG A 30 -13.73 -20.58 5.28
CA ARG A 30 -14.82 -19.84 5.93
C ARG A 30 -15.84 -19.39 4.88
N ASN A 31 -17.09 -19.80 5.08
CA ASN A 31 -18.19 -19.59 4.15
C ASN A 31 -19.54 -19.81 4.85
N ILE A 32 -20.65 -19.84 4.09
CA ILE A 32 -22.00 -19.95 4.65
C ILE A 32 -22.25 -21.23 5.47
N ARG A 33 -21.51 -22.31 5.19
CA ARG A 33 -21.60 -23.58 5.94
C ARG A 33 -20.65 -23.62 7.14
N ASN A 34 -19.63 -22.78 7.13
CA ASN A 34 -18.60 -22.68 8.16
C ASN A 34 -18.28 -21.19 8.40
N PRO A 35 -19.17 -20.46 9.09
CA PRO A 35 -19.02 -19.02 9.22
C PRO A 35 -17.84 -18.63 10.14
N LEU A 36 -17.49 -17.35 10.12
CA LEU A 36 -16.52 -16.76 11.03
C LEU A 36 -17.04 -16.79 12.47
N GLU A 37 -16.15 -16.94 13.44
CA GLU A 37 -16.51 -16.91 14.86
C GLU A 37 -16.39 -15.49 15.40
N CYS A 38 -17.32 -14.61 15.02
CA CYS A 38 -17.35 -13.22 15.47
C CYS A 38 -18.77 -12.66 15.58
N GLU A 39 -18.99 -11.79 16.58
CA GLU A 39 -20.25 -11.05 16.74
C GLU A 39 -20.20 -9.68 16.03
N ALA A 40 -18.99 -9.17 15.80
CA ALA A 40 -18.74 -7.96 15.04
C ALA A 40 -17.46 -8.10 14.22
N LEU A 41 -17.48 -7.56 13.01
CA LEU A 41 -16.34 -7.45 12.11
C LEU A 41 -16.11 -5.99 11.73
N ILE A 42 -14.87 -5.53 11.88
CA ILE A 42 -14.41 -4.23 11.37
C ILE A 42 -13.56 -4.50 10.13
N LEU A 43 -13.99 -3.96 9.01
CA LEU A 43 -13.29 -4.03 7.74
C LEU A 43 -12.70 -2.66 7.42
N ASP A 44 -11.38 -2.60 7.32
CA ASP A 44 -10.64 -1.38 6.96
C ASP A 44 -10.18 -1.43 5.50
N GLU A 45 -9.94 -0.26 4.90
CA GLU A 45 -9.53 -0.09 3.49
C GLU A 45 -10.48 -0.77 2.47
N LEU A 46 -11.80 -0.66 2.67
CA LEU A 46 -12.80 -1.27 1.78
C LEU A 46 -12.72 -0.76 0.33
N SER A 47 -12.21 0.45 0.12
CA SER A 47 -11.94 1.04 -1.20
C SER A 47 -11.05 0.17 -2.10
N MET A 48 -10.21 -0.69 -1.52
CA MET A 48 -9.33 -1.59 -2.27
C MET A 48 -9.92 -3.00 -2.49
N VAL A 49 -11.14 -3.28 -2.01
CA VAL A 49 -11.75 -4.62 -2.03
C VAL A 49 -12.64 -4.78 -3.27
N ASP A 50 -12.38 -5.83 -4.05
CA ASP A 50 -13.21 -6.18 -5.20
C ASP A 50 -14.52 -6.90 -4.81
N ILE A 51 -15.46 -6.95 -5.76
CA ILE A 51 -16.79 -7.53 -5.53
C ILE A 51 -16.77 -9.02 -5.15
N SER A 52 -15.80 -9.79 -5.68
CA SER A 52 -15.72 -11.23 -5.46
C SER A 52 -15.25 -11.54 -4.04
N LEU A 53 -14.22 -10.82 -3.59
CA LEU A 53 -13.70 -10.94 -2.23
C LEU A 53 -14.72 -10.43 -1.20
N PHE A 54 -15.41 -9.32 -1.50
CA PHE A 54 -16.46 -8.80 -0.62
C PHE A 54 -17.64 -9.77 -0.50
N ALA A 55 -18.12 -10.35 -1.61
CA ALA A 55 -19.17 -11.35 -1.57
C ALA A 55 -18.76 -12.60 -0.77
N SER A 56 -17.51 -13.03 -0.91
CA SER A 56 -16.96 -14.15 -0.13
C SER A 56 -16.93 -13.84 1.36
N LEU A 57 -16.55 -12.62 1.74
CA LEU A 57 -16.60 -12.15 3.11
C LEU A 57 -18.02 -12.17 3.67
N LEU A 58 -19.00 -11.62 2.94
CA LEU A 58 -20.40 -11.59 3.38
C LEU A 58 -20.97 -13.01 3.59
N ASN A 59 -20.64 -13.94 2.69
CA ASN A 59 -21.06 -15.34 2.82
C ASN A 59 -20.48 -16.01 4.07
N ALA A 60 -19.33 -15.57 4.56
CA ALA A 60 -18.69 -16.11 5.75
C ALA A 60 -19.17 -15.46 7.05
N LEU A 61 -19.97 -14.39 7.01
CA LEU A 61 -20.46 -13.73 8.21
C LEU A 61 -21.57 -14.54 8.89
N PRO A 62 -21.53 -14.71 10.23
CA PRO A 62 -22.65 -15.24 10.99
C PRO A 62 -23.91 -14.39 10.83
N LEU A 63 -25.07 -15.05 10.92
CA LEU A 63 -26.34 -14.35 11.08
C LEU A 63 -26.31 -13.49 12.34
N GLY A 64 -26.66 -12.20 12.19
CA GLY A 64 -26.66 -11.23 13.28
C GLY A 64 -25.31 -10.58 13.58
N CYS A 65 -24.23 -10.92 12.85
CA CYS A 65 -22.95 -10.26 12.99
C CYS A 65 -23.02 -8.78 12.57
N ARG A 66 -22.42 -7.89 13.37
CA ARG A 66 -22.32 -6.46 13.06
C ARG A 66 -21.13 -6.20 12.14
N LEU A 67 -21.39 -5.74 10.93
CA LEU A 67 -20.35 -5.34 9.99
C LEU A 67 -20.14 -3.83 10.02
N ILE A 68 -18.93 -3.38 10.36
CA ILE A 68 -18.49 -1.99 10.28
C ILE A 68 -17.47 -1.90 9.15
N MET A 69 -17.72 -1.01 8.19
CA MET A 69 -16.88 -0.83 7.01
C MET A 69 -16.25 0.56 7.04
N LEU A 70 -14.95 0.61 6.82
CA LEU A 70 -14.14 1.82 6.77
C LEU A 70 -13.43 1.84 5.41
N GLY A 71 -13.31 3.03 4.82
CA GLY A 71 -12.61 3.23 3.56
C GLY A 71 -12.66 4.68 3.13
N ASP A 72 -11.82 5.02 2.18
CA ASP A 72 -11.75 6.35 1.57
C ASP A 72 -12.35 6.27 0.16
N SER A 73 -13.46 6.96 -0.07
CA SER A 73 -14.15 6.98 -1.36
C SER A 73 -13.36 7.69 -2.46
N ASP A 74 -12.36 8.51 -2.09
CA ASP A 74 -11.52 9.26 -3.02
C ASP A 74 -10.18 8.55 -3.33
N GLN A 75 -9.95 7.37 -2.74
CA GLN A 75 -8.80 6.52 -3.06
C GLN A 75 -8.97 5.86 -4.44
N LEU A 76 -7.87 5.29 -4.95
CA LEU A 76 -7.91 4.50 -6.18
C LEU A 76 -8.89 3.31 -6.04
N PRO A 77 -9.65 2.99 -7.10
CA PRO A 77 -10.55 1.85 -7.10
C PRO A 77 -9.77 0.52 -6.99
N PRO A 78 -10.46 -0.58 -6.63
CA PRO A 78 -9.83 -1.89 -6.58
C PRO A 78 -9.28 -2.28 -7.96
N VAL A 79 -8.22 -3.10 -7.97
CA VAL A 79 -7.67 -3.66 -9.22
C VAL A 79 -8.63 -4.67 -9.85
N GLY A 80 -9.39 -5.39 -9.02
CA GLY A 80 -10.44 -6.31 -9.44
C GLY A 80 -11.72 -5.58 -9.88
N ALA A 81 -12.74 -6.37 -10.23
CA ALA A 81 -14.01 -5.81 -10.69
C ALA A 81 -14.87 -5.24 -9.55
N GLY A 82 -15.66 -4.21 -9.87
CA GLY A 82 -16.65 -3.59 -8.97
C GLY A 82 -16.11 -2.42 -8.17
N ASN A 83 -16.99 -1.51 -7.75
CA ASN A 83 -16.65 -0.37 -6.91
C ASN A 83 -17.47 -0.41 -5.61
N VAL A 84 -17.19 -1.44 -4.79
CA VAL A 84 -18.06 -1.83 -3.68
C VAL A 84 -18.35 -0.68 -2.71
N LEU A 85 -17.32 0.01 -2.23
CA LEU A 85 -17.51 1.10 -1.26
C LEU A 85 -18.40 2.21 -1.85
N HIS A 86 -18.12 2.63 -3.08
CA HIS A 86 -18.86 3.69 -3.74
C HIS A 86 -20.33 3.30 -3.99
N ASP A 87 -20.55 2.10 -4.54
CA ASP A 87 -21.90 1.60 -4.84
C ASP A 87 -22.74 1.46 -3.55
N LEU A 88 -22.12 1.03 -2.43
CA LEU A 88 -22.80 0.95 -1.13
C LEU A 88 -23.19 2.34 -0.61
N ILE A 89 -22.33 3.35 -0.73
CA ILE A 89 -22.61 4.73 -0.34
C ILE A 89 -23.74 5.31 -1.22
N GLU A 90 -23.64 5.16 -2.54
CA GLU A 90 -24.63 5.67 -3.49
C GLU A 90 -26.00 5.01 -3.33
N SER A 91 -26.04 3.74 -2.93
CA SER A 91 -27.30 3.00 -2.74
C SER A 91 -28.24 3.63 -1.71
N ARG A 92 -27.69 4.35 -0.71
CA ARG A 92 -28.42 4.90 0.45
C ARG A 92 -29.22 3.85 1.25
N LEU A 93 -28.91 2.56 1.07
CA LEU A 93 -29.57 1.46 1.78
C LEU A 93 -28.98 1.22 3.17
N LEU A 94 -27.78 1.72 3.41
CA LEU A 94 -27.02 1.51 4.63
C LEU A 94 -26.81 2.85 5.37
N PRO A 95 -26.70 2.82 6.71
CA PRO A 95 -26.25 3.98 7.46
C PRO A 95 -24.79 4.28 7.10
N VAL A 96 -24.55 5.49 6.57
CA VAL A 96 -23.22 5.98 6.18
C VAL A 96 -22.90 7.22 7.00
N VAL A 97 -21.66 7.27 7.52
CA VAL A 97 -21.12 8.44 8.21
C VAL A 97 -19.87 8.88 7.46
N GLU A 98 -19.88 10.11 6.97
CA GLU A 98 -18.77 10.72 6.26
C GLU A 98 -18.02 11.66 7.22
N LEU A 99 -16.73 11.41 7.45
CA LEU A 99 -15.89 12.22 8.32
C LEU A 99 -15.23 13.34 7.51
N LYS A 100 -15.61 14.60 7.77
CA LYS A 100 -15.13 15.78 7.01
C LYS A 100 -14.07 16.61 7.73
N GLU A 101 -13.99 16.47 9.05
CA GLU A 101 -13.08 17.26 9.86
C GLU A 101 -11.71 16.60 9.96
N VAL A 102 -10.67 17.31 9.51
CA VAL A 102 -9.29 16.84 9.58
C VAL A 102 -8.65 17.28 10.90
N PHE A 103 -8.47 16.32 11.82
CA PHE A 103 -7.88 16.56 13.15
C PHE A 103 -6.34 16.41 13.20
N ARG A 104 -5.68 16.14 12.08
CA ARG A 104 -4.22 16.09 12.03
C ARG A 104 -3.67 17.49 12.39
N GLN A 105 -2.51 17.56 13.06
CA GLN A 105 -1.81 18.78 13.50
C GLN A 105 -1.35 19.72 12.34
N SER A 106 -2.01 19.63 11.18
CA SER A 106 -1.51 19.95 9.86
C SER A 106 -2.47 20.86 9.07
N MET A 107 -3.25 21.73 9.73
CA MET A 107 -4.03 22.77 9.04
C MET A 107 -3.15 23.68 8.16
N GLY A 108 -1.83 23.70 8.38
CA GLY A 108 -0.84 24.36 7.52
C GLY A 108 -0.15 23.46 6.48
N SER A 109 -0.44 22.15 6.42
CA SER A 109 0.18 21.21 5.48
C SER A 109 -0.35 21.41 4.07
N LEU A 110 0.58 21.55 3.14
CA LEU A 110 0.27 21.65 1.72
C LEU A 110 -0.11 20.29 1.14
N ILE A 111 0.36 19.18 1.72
CA ILE A 111 -0.05 17.83 1.30
C ILE A 111 -1.56 17.65 1.50
N VAL A 112 -2.08 17.93 2.71
CA VAL A 112 -3.51 17.81 3.02
C VAL A 112 -4.33 18.80 2.19
N THR A 113 -3.86 20.05 2.12
CA THR A 113 -4.54 21.10 1.32
C THR A 113 -4.65 20.71 -0.15
N ASN A 114 -3.56 20.21 -0.75
CA ASN A 114 -3.56 19.82 -2.16
C ASN A 114 -4.35 18.53 -2.41
N ALA A 115 -4.41 17.59 -1.46
CA ALA A 115 -5.27 16.42 -1.58
C ALA A 115 -6.74 16.80 -1.74
N HIS A 116 -7.28 17.66 -0.85
CA HIS A 116 -8.66 18.16 -0.98
C HIS A 116 -8.88 18.93 -2.28
N ARG A 117 -7.91 19.74 -2.72
CA ARG A 117 -8.01 20.46 -4.00
C ARG A 117 -8.11 19.50 -5.18
N ILE A 118 -7.33 18.41 -5.21
CA ILE A 118 -7.40 17.40 -6.26
C ILE A 118 -8.79 16.75 -6.29
N VAL A 119 -9.32 16.34 -5.13
CA VAL A 119 -10.67 15.76 -5.01
C VAL A 119 -11.75 16.73 -5.54
N ASN A 120 -11.62 18.01 -5.22
CA ASN A 120 -12.57 19.04 -5.67
C ASN A 120 -12.35 19.52 -7.12
N GLY A 121 -11.36 18.96 -7.84
CA GLY A 121 -11.00 19.43 -9.18
C GLY A 121 -10.41 20.85 -9.23
N GLU A 122 -9.89 21.33 -8.10
CA GLU A 122 -9.27 22.63 -7.95
C GLU A 122 -7.77 22.59 -8.28
N LYS A 123 -7.21 23.75 -8.65
CA LYS A 123 -5.77 23.89 -8.88
C LYS A 123 -4.98 23.72 -7.57
N ILE A 124 -3.94 22.90 -7.60
CA ILE A 124 -3.00 22.71 -6.50
C ILE A 124 -2.13 23.94 -6.25
N VAL A 125 -1.74 24.13 -4.99
CA VAL A 125 -0.85 25.18 -4.51
C VAL A 125 0.60 24.69 -4.60
N THR A 126 1.43 25.42 -5.35
CA THR A 126 2.82 25.02 -5.67
C THR A 126 3.83 26.16 -5.51
N ASP A 127 3.35 27.36 -5.20
CA ASP A 127 4.11 28.59 -5.05
C ASP A 127 4.83 28.70 -3.69
N ARG A 128 4.29 28.04 -2.66
CA ARG A 128 4.90 27.93 -1.34
C ARG A 128 6.05 26.93 -1.32
N LYS A 129 7.19 27.36 -0.74
CA LYS A 129 8.43 26.58 -0.63
C LYS A 129 8.85 26.31 0.82
N ASP A 130 8.05 26.74 1.76
CA ASP A 130 8.26 26.66 3.21
C ASP A 130 7.47 25.50 3.86
N GLY A 131 6.88 24.63 3.06
CA GLY A 131 5.99 23.56 3.50
C GLY A 131 6.52 22.14 3.24
N ASP A 132 5.60 21.19 3.24
CA ASP A 132 5.82 19.75 3.10
C ASP A 132 5.52 19.21 1.69
N PHE A 133 5.12 20.08 0.76
CA PHE A 133 4.82 19.74 -0.63
C PHE A 133 5.61 20.60 -1.60
N PHE A 134 6.23 19.97 -2.60
CA PHE A 134 7.03 20.64 -3.62
C PHE A 134 6.72 20.07 -5.00
N LEU A 135 6.47 20.95 -5.98
CA LEU A 135 6.37 20.56 -7.38
C LEU A 135 7.65 20.94 -8.12
N MET A 136 8.32 19.94 -8.73
CA MET A 136 9.53 20.13 -9.51
C MET A 136 9.34 19.65 -10.95
N GLU A 137 8.95 20.56 -11.83
CA GLU A 137 8.75 20.23 -13.25
C GLU A 137 10.08 19.94 -13.96
N ARG A 138 10.08 18.91 -14.80
CA ARG A 138 11.22 18.52 -15.64
C ARG A 138 10.74 18.27 -17.06
N GLN A 139 11.55 18.72 -18.02
CA GLN A 139 11.21 18.66 -19.45
C GLN A 139 11.21 17.24 -20.02
N THR A 140 11.98 16.33 -19.41
CA THR A 140 12.09 14.95 -19.88
C THR A 140 12.09 13.94 -18.72
N PRO A 141 11.64 12.70 -18.96
CA PRO A 141 11.73 11.62 -17.98
C PRO A 141 13.15 11.35 -17.48
N ALA A 142 14.16 11.41 -18.35
CA ALA A 142 15.57 11.33 -17.95
C ALA A 142 15.96 12.38 -16.90
N LEU A 143 15.58 13.64 -17.12
CA LEU A 143 15.89 14.74 -16.18
C LEU A 143 15.13 14.59 -14.86
N ALA A 144 13.91 14.06 -14.91
CA ALA A 144 13.15 13.69 -13.71
C ALA A 144 13.87 12.59 -12.93
N ALA A 145 14.30 11.52 -13.59
CA ALA A 145 15.00 10.41 -12.95
C ALA A 145 16.31 10.86 -12.27
N LYS A 146 17.09 11.72 -12.96
CA LYS A 146 18.30 12.34 -12.38
C LYS A 146 17.97 13.17 -11.13
N THR A 147 16.93 13.99 -11.19
CA THR A 147 16.50 14.82 -10.05
C THR A 147 16.06 13.97 -8.87
N ILE A 148 15.29 12.90 -9.11
CA ILE A 148 14.84 11.95 -8.08
C ILE A 148 16.05 11.29 -7.43
N ALA A 149 17.03 10.86 -8.22
CA ALA A 149 18.26 10.24 -7.72
C ALA A 149 19.04 11.18 -6.79
N GLU A 150 19.23 12.45 -7.18
CA GLU A 150 19.88 13.47 -6.35
C GLU A 150 19.08 13.76 -5.06
N LEU A 151 17.75 13.84 -5.15
CA LEU A 151 16.89 14.04 -3.98
C LEU A 151 17.00 12.89 -2.98
N TYR A 152 16.94 11.66 -3.48
CA TYR A 152 16.95 10.43 -2.70
C TYR A 152 18.30 10.16 -2.03
N ALA A 153 19.40 10.28 -2.77
CA ALA A 153 20.72 9.90 -2.29
C ALA A 153 21.42 11.02 -1.49
N GLU A 154 21.14 12.30 -1.79
CA GLU A 154 21.91 13.41 -1.25
C GLU A 154 21.06 14.49 -0.58
N ARG A 155 20.13 15.11 -1.32
CA ARG A 155 19.52 16.38 -0.87
C ARG A 155 18.61 16.19 0.34
N LEU A 156 17.70 15.21 0.30
CA LEU A 156 16.78 14.94 1.42
C LEU A 156 17.53 14.35 2.63
N PRO A 157 18.42 13.36 2.47
CA PRO A 157 19.28 12.90 3.56
C PRO A 157 20.06 14.02 4.25
N ARG A 158 20.66 14.92 3.46
CA ARG A 158 21.45 16.04 4.01
C ARG A 158 20.60 17.10 4.69
N ALA A 159 19.42 17.40 4.15
CA ALA A 159 18.56 18.47 4.68
C ALA A 159 17.81 18.04 5.96
N TYR A 160 17.40 16.77 6.04
CA TYR A 160 16.51 16.28 7.09
C TYR A 160 17.12 15.16 7.95
N SER A 161 18.39 14.80 7.73
CA SER A 161 19.06 13.66 8.39
C SER A 161 18.34 12.32 8.15
N TYR A 162 17.71 12.16 7.00
CA TYR A 162 17.00 10.95 6.60
C TYR A 162 17.94 9.87 6.06
N SER A 163 17.64 8.62 6.37
CA SER A 163 18.18 7.45 5.70
C SER A 163 17.44 7.23 4.37
N PRO A 164 18.15 7.20 3.22
CA PRO A 164 17.52 6.87 1.95
C PRO A 164 16.75 5.53 1.98
N LEU A 165 17.29 4.53 2.68
CA LEU A 165 16.71 3.18 2.70
C LEU A 165 15.49 3.07 3.62
N ARG A 166 15.45 3.82 4.72
CA ARG A 166 14.43 3.67 5.77
C ARG A 166 13.36 4.75 5.74
N ASP A 167 13.74 5.99 5.47
CA ASP A 167 12.88 7.15 5.71
C ASP A 167 12.30 7.74 4.42
N ILE A 168 12.80 7.33 3.25
CA ILE A 168 12.38 7.86 1.95
C ILE A 168 11.78 6.75 1.08
N GLN A 169 10.55 6.99 0.61
CA GLN A 169 9.89 6.15 -0.38
C GLN A 169 9.71 6.90 -1.70
N VAL A 170 10.14 6.28 -2.80
CA VAL A 170 9.91 6.79 -4.15
C VAL A 170 8.70 6.07 -4.74
N LEU A 171 7.72 6.82 -5.24
CA LEU A 171 6.52 6.30 -5.91
C LEU A 171 6.53 6.73 -7.37
N CYS A 172 6.15 5.84 -8.28
CA CYS A 172 6.12 6.11 -9.71
C CYS A 172 4.82 5.56 -10.32
N PRO A 173 4.19 6.26 -11.28
CA PRO A 173 2.97 5.80 -11.93
C PRO A 173 3.19 4.62 -12.89
N SER A 174 4.43 4.38 -13.33
CA SER A 174 4.77 3.33 -14.30
C SER A 174 5.98 2.50 -13.88
N LYS A 175 5.98 1.23 -14.29
CA LYS A 175 7.14 0.33 -14.17
C LYS A 175 8.21 0.58 -15.24
N LYS A 176 7.80 1.05 -16.43
CA LYS A 176 8.66 1.19 -17.62
C LYS A 176 9.04 2.66 -17.87
N GLY A 177 10.11 2.86 -18.64
CA GLY A 177 10.62 4.18 -19.01
C GLY A 177 11.73 4.67 -18.08
N GLU A 178 12.33 5.82 -18.43
CA GLU A 178 13.49 6.37 -17.71
C GLU A 178 13.16 6.80 -16.28
N ALA A 179 11.94 7.31 -16.04
CA ALA A 179 11.42 7.61 -14.71
C ALA A 179 10.52 6.48 -14.15
N GLY A 180 10.59 5.28 -14.72
CA GLY A 180 9.84 4.12 -14.23
C GLY A 180 10.59 3.39 -13.11
N THR A 181 9.86 2.61 -12.30
CA THR A 181 10.43 1.91 -11.14
C THR A 181 11.60 0.98 -11.50
N VAL A 182 11.58 0.34 -12.67
CA VAL A 182 12.67 -0.57 -13.09
C VAL A 182 13.98 0.18 -13.30
N ASN A 183 13.95 1.36 -13.93
CA ASN A 183 15.16 2.15 -14.16
C ASN A 183 15.61 2.86 -12.89
N LEU A 184 14.66 3.46 -12.16
CA LEU A 184 14.95 4.15 -10.90
C LEU A 184 15.56 3.20 -9.87
N ASN A 185 15.03 2.00 -9.68
CA ASN A 185 15.61 1.04 -8.73
C ASN A 185 17.08 0.74 -9.04
N LYS A 186 17.46 0.60 -10.32
CA LYS A 186 18.86 0.39 -10.71
C LYS A 186 19.74 1.59 -10.38
N ILE A 187 19.28 2.80 -10.72
CA ILE A 187 20.01 4.05 -10.43
C ILE A 187 20.18 4.22 -8.92
N LEU A 188 19.08 4.15 -8.17
CA LEU A 188 19.08 4.33 -6.72
C LEU A 188 19.94 3.28 -6.02
N GLN A 189 19.85 1.99 -6.39
CA GLN A 189 20.72 0.93 -5.88
C GLN A 189 22.20 1.27 -6.10
N SER A 190 22.58 1.71 -7.29
CA SER A 190 23.99 2.05 -7.58
C SER A 190 24.52 3.22 -6.76
N LEU A 191 23.64 4.14 -6.32
CA LEU A 191 24.01 5.31 -5.52
C LEU A 191 24.10 4.99 -4.03
N VAL A 192 23.12 4.27 -3.46
CA VAL A 192 23.05 4.05 -2.00
C VAL A 192 23.62 2.71 -1.57
N ASN A 193 23.76 1.76 -2.48
CA ASN A 193 24.37 0.46 -2.26
C ASN A 193 25.31 0.09 -3.42
N PRO A 194 26.43 0.81 -3.66
CA PRO A 194 27.32 0.54 -4.79
C PRO A 194 27.97 -0.86 -4.75
N PRO A 195 28.42 -1.37 -5.92
CA PRO A 195 29.17 -2.64 -6.01
C PRO A 195 30.47 -2.57 -5.21
N SER A 196 30.83 -3.69 -4.59
CA SER A 196 32.04 -3.84 -3.79
C SER A 196 32.43 -5.31 -3.75
N ASP A 197 33.73 -5.60 -3.79
CA ASP A 197 34.28 -6.97 -3.74
C ASP A 197 33.91 -7.72 -2.44
N ASN A 198 33.51 -6.98 -1.39
CA ASN A 198 33.12 -7.52 -0.09
C ASN A 198 31.61 -7.84 0.01
N LYS A 199 30.84 -7.68 -1.06
CA LYS A 199 29.40 -7.93 -1.07
C LYS A 199 29.06 -9.05 -2.03
N ASN A 200 28.21 -9.96 -1.60
CA ASN A 200 27.66 -10.94 -2.51
C ASN A 200 26.64 -10.27 -3.46
N GLU A 201 26.68 -10.68 -4.72
CA GLU A 201 25.72 -10.29 -5.74
C GLU A 201 25.04 -11.52 -6.33
N LEU A 202 23.73 -11.40 -6.57
CA LEU A 202 22.92 -12.43 -7.20
C LEU A 202 22.23 -11.85 -8.42
N ASN A 203 22.53 -12.41 -9.59
CA ASN A 203 21.84 -12.06 -10.82
C ASN A 203 20.65 -13.00 -11.04
N SER A 204 19.43 -12.47 -10.95
CA SER A 204 18.19 -13.22 -11.15
C SER A 204 17.43 -12.64 -12.34
N GLY A 205 17.61 -13.27 -13.51
CA GLY A 205 17.03 -12.84 -14.77
C GLY A 205 17.49 -11.45 -15.18
N PHE A 206 16.60 -10.45 -15.05
CA PHE A 206 16.88 -9.06 -15.44
C PHE A 206 17.18 -8.14 -14.24
N ARG A 207 17.35 -8.71 -13.04
CA ARG A 207 17.57 -7.97 -11.79
C ARG A 207 18.86 -8.44 -11.11
N LEU A 208 19.67 -7.46 -10.71
CA LEU A 208 20.84 -7.67 -9.87
C LEU A 208 20.43 -7.37 -8.42
N PHE A 209 20.61 -8.32 -7.54
CA PHE A 209 20.49 -8.15 -6.10
C PHE A 209 21.88 -8.07 -5.47
N ARG A 210 22.04 -7.21 -4.48
CA ARG A 210 23.26 -7.00 -3.73
C ARG A 210 22.95 -7.03 -2.24
N GLU A 211 23.86 -7.60 -1.45
CA GLU A 211 23.73 -7.53 0.01
C GLU A 211 23.51 -6.09 0.49
N GLY A 212 22.53 -5.91 1.38
CA GLY A 212 22.08 -4.60 1.86
C GLY A 212 20.96 -3.95 1.04
N ASP A 213 20.51 -4.56 -0.06
CA ASP A 213 19.37 -4.05 -0.82
C ASP A 213 18.07 -4.11 -0.03
N LYS A 214 17.27 -3.03 -0.15
CA LYS A 214 15.87 -3.04 0.26
C LYS A 214 15.06 -3.78 -0.80
N VAL A 215 14.55 -4.96 -0.44
CA VAL A 215 13.67 -5.76 -1.29
C VAL A 215 12.22 -5.67 -0.83
N MET A 216 11.31 -5.94 -1.76
CA MET A 216 9.88 -6.02 -1.50
C MET A 216 9.34 -7.31 -2.11
N GLN A 217 8.54 -8.02 -1.33
CA GLN A 217 7.83 -9.20 -1.79
C GLN A 217 6.74 -8.78 -2.79
N ILE A 218 6.68 -9.47 -3.94
CA ILE A 218 5.74 -9.14 -5.03
C ILE A 218 4.56 -10.10 -5.15
N LYS A 219 4.59 -11.19 -4.38
CA LYS A 219 3.56 -12.22 -4.28
C LYS A 219 3.59 -12.82 -2.89
N ASN A 220 2.45 -12.98 -2.23
CA ASN A 220 2.39 -13.72 -0.98
C ASN A 220 2.97 -15.12 -1.19
N ASN A 221 3.81 -15.59 -0.28
CA ASN A 221 4.29 -16.95 -0.29
C ASN A 221 3.84 -17.61 1.01
N TYR A 222 2.84 -18.48 0.89
CA TYR A 222 2.14 -19.11 2.02
C TYR A 222 2.94 -20.26 2.65
N ASP A 223 3.98 -20.75 1.97
CA ASP A 223 4.75 -21.93 2.39
C ASP A 223 6.07 -21.55 3.11
N ILE A 224 6.42 -20.27 3.16
CA ILE A 224 7.64 -19.83 3.86
C ILE A 224 7.37 -19.76 5.35
N HIS A 225 8.03 -20.62 6.11
CA HIS A 225 8.17 -20.45 7.55
C HIS A 225 9.08 -19.26 7.85
N TRP A 226 8.62 -18.36 8.72
CA TRP A 226 9.46 -17.30 9.29
C TRP A 226 9.46 -17.41 10.80
N ASP A 227 10.62 -17.06 11.38
CA ASP A 227 10.85 -17.09 12.81
C ASP A 227 11.41 -15.72 13.23
N SER A 228 10.79 -15.10 14.24
CA SER A 228 11.32 -13.91 14.90
C SER A 228 11.53 -14.21 16.38
N ASP A 229 12.31 -13.38 17.07
CA ASP A 229 12.61 -13.52 18.50
C ASP A 229 11.38 -13.65 19.43
N LYS A 230 10.15 -13.44 18.93
CA LYS A 230 8.91 -13.53 19.72
C LYS A 230 7.81 -14.41 19.10
N GLU A 231 7.85 -14.70 17.81
CA GLU A 231 6.79 -15.43 17.10
C GLU A 231 7.36 -16.19 15.90
N SER A 232 6.85 -17.40 15.70
CA SER A 232 7.05 -18.22 14.51
C SER A 232 5.73 -18.36 13.75
N GLY A 233 5.75 -18.25 12.43
CA GLY A 233 4.56 -18.38 11.59
C GLY A 233 4.84 -18.99 10.22
N GLU A 234 3.78 -19.40 9.55
CA GLU A 234 3.80 -19.81 8.14
C GLU A 234 3.22 -18.66 7.29
N GLY A 235 3.91 -18.36 6.19
CA GLY A 235 3.53 -17.35 5.22
C GLY A 235 4.27 -16.03 5.41
N ILE A 236 4.91 -15.56 4.33
CA ILE A 236 5.35 -14.16 4.18
C ILE A 236 4.36 -13.48 3.24
N PHE A 237 3.68 -12.46 3.77
CA PHE A 237 2.67 -11.66 3.08
C PHE A 237 3.30 -10.40 2.49
#